data_AF-A0A9E3INW6-F1
#
_entry.id   AF-A0A9E3INW6-F1
#
_cell.length_a   1.000
_cell.length_b   1.000
_cell.length_c   1.000
_cell.angle_alpha   90.00
_cell.angle_beta   90.00
_cell.angle_gamma   90.00
#
_symmetry.space_group_name_H-M   'P 1'
#
loop_
_entity.id
_entity.type
_entity.pdbx_description
1 polymer ?
#
loop_
_entity_poly.entity_id
_entity_poly.type
_entity_poly.pdbx_seq_one_letter_code
_entity_poly.pdbx_strand_id
1 'polypeptide(L)'
;MSRRAIRSAAFVGAVALLAACGARAAALPLHTCRLSGLEHDAQCGVLKRPLDPARPDGTQIDLHVVVIPALARQKLPDPIFFLAGGPGQSAIGLAGTIAHLTARLGARRDLVLIDQRGTGHSAPLHCDVPTADEALARTLDRARAIAALDACRTSLQKLPWGDLRFYTTPIAMADADAVRAALGAERIDLIGISYGTRAALEYLRAYPSHVRRIVIDGVAPPDMVLPESDDIDADAALAALMRDCAAEGACAQAHPSLPQTWQGLLASLPKPITFAEPVSGQARHVTMTRDALRGLVRPGLYSPSLGALLPYAIDQAAAGRYEP
;
A
#
# COMPACT_ATOMS: atom_id res chain seq x y z
N MET A 1 -36.49 -86.56 -1.93
CA MET A 1 -36.26 -85.68 -0.77
C MET A 1 -34.79 -85.27 -0.76
N SER A 2 -34.49 -83.99 -0.99
CA SER A 2 -33.40 -83.21 -0.36
C SER A 2 -33.05 -82.02 -1.24
N ARG A 3 -33.34 -80.83 -0.72
CA ARG A 3 -33.06 -79.51 -1.30
C ARG A 3 -31.56 -79.22 -1.15
N ARG A 4 -30.88 -78.79 -2.22
CA ARG A 4 -29.58 -78.10 -2.11
C ARG A 4 -29.77 -76.63 -2.48
N ALA A 5 -29.65 -75.78 -1.47
CA ALA A 5 -29.75 -74.34 -1.55
C ALA A 5 -28.47 -73.72 -2.14
N ILE A 6 -28.67 -72.82 -3.09
CA ILE A 6 -27.64 -71.93 -3.65
C ILE A 6 -27.43 -70.81 -2.61
N ARG A 7 -26.21 -70.69 -2.06
CA ARG A 7 -25.81 -69.58 -1.20
C ARG A 7 -25.30 -68.44 -2.08
N SER A 8 -26.14 -67.42 -2.31
CA SER A 8 -25.72 -66.13 -2.82
C SER A 8 -25.06 -65.33 -1.70
N ALA A 9 -23.76 -65.05 -1.82
CA ALA A 9 -23.07 -64.14 -0.93
C ALA A 9 -23.34 -62.69 -1.38
N ALA A 10 -24.19 -61.98 -0.63
CA ALA A 10 -24.39 -60.54 -0.81
C ALA A 10 -23.24 -59.78 -0.15
N PHE A 11 -22.40 -59.13 -0.96
CA PHE A 11 -21.37 -58.20 -0.51
C PHE A 11 -22.06 -56.87 -0.20
N VAL A 12 -22.33 -56.59 1.08
CA VAL A 12 -22.80 -55.27 1.53
C VAL A 12 -21.56 -54.40 1.75
N GLY A 13 -21.17 -53.65 0.71
CA GLY A 13 -20.19 -52.57 0.83
C GLY A 13 -20.82 -51.39 1.56
N ALA A 14 -20.42 -51.17 2.81
CA ALA A 14 -20.78 -49.96 3.54
C ALA A 14 -20.00 -48.77 2.96
N VAL A 15 -20.64 -47.95 2.15
CA VAL A 15 -20.11 -46.64 1.75
C VAL A 15 -20.30 -45.70 2.94
N ALA A 16 -19.22 -45.45 3.68
CA ALA A 16 -19.17 -44.41 4.69
C ALA A 16 -19.17 -43.04 3.99
N LEU A 17 -20.32 -42.36 3.99
CA LEU A 17 -20.43 -40.95 3.66
C LEU A 17 -19.70 -40.13 4.74
N LEU A 18 -18.44 -39.81 4.49
CA LEU A 18 -17.73 -38.76 5.21
C LEU A 18 -18.37 -37.42 4.82
N ALA A 19 -19.32 -36.97 5.63
CA ALA A 19 -19.80 -35.60 5.59
C ALA A 19 -18.63 -34.69 5.98
N ALA A 20 -17.96 -34.11 4.98
CA ALA A 20 -17.05 -33.00 5.18
C ALA A 20 -17.88 -31.81 5.69
N CYS A 21 -17.97 -31.69 7.01
CA CYS A 21 -18.51 -30.52 7.67
C CYS A 21 -17.48 -29.40 7.47
N GLY A 22 -17.50 -28.76 6.30
CA GLY A 22 -16.74 -27.54 6.08
C GLY A 22 -17.24 -26.51 7.08
N ALA A 23 -16.43 -26.17 8.08
CA ALA A 23 -16.73 -25.09 9.01
C ALA A 23 -16.97 -23.82 8.19
N ARG A 24 -18.24 -23.44 8.05
CA ARG A 24 -18.63 -22.21 7.36
C ARG A 24 -18.02 -21.07 8.18
N ALA A 25 -17.15 -20.27 7.56
CA ALA A 25 -16.58 -19.11 8.23
C ALA A 25 -17.70 -18.27 8.85
N ALA A 26 -17.53 -17.85 10.11
CA ALA A 26 -18.51 -17.00 10.77
C ALA A 26 -18.70 -15.73 9.92
N ALA A 27 -19.95 -15.35 9.66
CA ALA A 27 -20.25 -14.16 8.89
C ALA A 27 -19.71 -12.91 9.61
N LEU A 28 -19.11 -11.99 8.86
CA LEU A 28 -18.60 -10.72 9.40
C LEU A 28 -19.79 -9.82 9.78
N PRO A 29 -19.98 -9.46 11.07
CA PRO A 29 -21.02 -8.52 11.45
C PRO A 29 -20.69 -7.13 10.91
N LEU A 30 -21.59 -6.56 10.13
CA LEU A 30 -21.46 -5.22 9.57
C LEU A 30 -22.54 -4.30 10.15
N HIS A 31 -22.18 -3.04 10.39
CA HIS A 31 -23.11 -1.98 10.80
C HIS A 31 -22.95 -0.76 9.90
N THR A 32 -24.04 -0.01 9.73
CA THR A 32 -24.03 1.24 8.96
C THR A 32 -23.07 2.24 9.59
N CYS A 33 -22.23 2.87 8.77
CA CYS A 33 -21.27 3.88 9.19
C CYS A 33 -21.11 4.98 8.12
N ARG A 34 -20.57 6.12 8.53
CA ARG A 34 -20.23 7.23 7.63
C ARG A 34 -18.73 7.44 7.62
N LEU A 35 -18.18 7.69 6.44
CA LEU A 35 -16.77 7.97 6.24
C LEU A 35 -16.62 9.30 5.49
N SER A 36 -15.54 10.01 5.78
CA SER A 36 -15.21 11.26 5.08
C SER A 36 -15.04 11.01 3.58
N GLY A 37 -15.59 11.89 2.76
CA GLY A 37 -15.51 11.82 1.30
C GLY A 37 -16.43 10.79 0.63
N LEU A 38 -17.30 10.11 1.37
CA LEU A 38 -18.37 9.28 0.80
C LEU A 38 -19.72 10.02 0.80
N GLU A 39 -20.44 9.96 -0.31
CA GLU A 39 -21.79 10.54 -0.45
C GLU A 39 -22.89 9.70 0.22
N HIS A 40 -22.63 8.41 0.43
CA HIS A 40 -23.59 7.45 0.97
C HIS A 40 -23.01 6.70 2.16
N ASP A 41 -23.89 6.18 3.02
CA ASP A 41 -23.48 5.35 4.14
C ASP A 41 -22.77 4.07 3.65
N ALA A 42 -21.71 3.69 4.34
CA ALA A 42 -20.99 2.45 4.14
C ALA A 42 -21.37 1.42 5.22
N GLN A 43 -20.82 0.21 5.10
CA GLN A 43 -20.96 -0.86 6.09
C GLN A 43 -19.59 -1.16 6.69
N CYS A 44 -19.43 -0.89 7.99
CA CYS A 44 -18.18 -1.10 8.72
C CYS A 44 -18.26 -2.39 9.54
N GLY A 45 -17.13 -3.09 9.65
CA GLY A 45 -16.99 -4.27 10.48
C GLY A 45 -15.57 -4.47 10.97
N VAL A 46 -15.42 -5.38 11.93
CA VAL A 46 -14.13 -5.76 12.50
C VAL A 46 -14.01 -7.27 12.49
N LEU A 47 -12.96 -7.79 11.84
CA LEU A 47 -12.62 -9.21 11.84
C LEU A 47 -11.44 -9.44 12.78
N LYS A 48 -11.62 -10.29 13.81
CA LYS A 48 -10.52 -10.73 14.66
C LYS A 48 -9.65 -11.74 13.92
N ARG A 49 -8.33 -11.53 13.96
CA ARG A 49 -7.33 -12.46 13.39
C ARG A 49 -6.18 -12.66 14.38
N PRO A 50 -5.54 -13.84 14.40
CA PRO A 50 -4.32 -14.01 15.18
C PRO A 50 -3.20 -13.18 14.56
N LEU A 51 -2.40 -12.53 15.42
CA LEU A 51 -1.17 -11.85 15.01
C LEU A 51 -0.23 -12.86 14.35
N ASP A 52 0.00 -13.99 15.02
CA ASP A 52 0.78 -15.12 14.56
C ASP A 52 -0.15 -16.24 14.07
N PRO A 53 -0.23 -16.52 12.75
CA PRO A 53 -1.10 -17.56 12.21
C PRO A 53 -0.82 -18.97 12.77
N ALA A 54 0.40 -19.24 13.26
CA ALA A 54 0.75 -20.52 13.86
C ALA A 54 0.24 -20.66 15.31
N ARG A 55 -0.26 -19.57 15.92
CA ARG A 55 -0.82 -19.54 17.27
C ARG A 55 -2.23 -18.92 17.23
N PRO A 56 -3.25 -19.69 16.78
CA PRO A 56 -4.61 -19.17 16.59
C PRO A 56 -5.26 -18.65 17.88
N ASP A 57 -4.90 -19.21 19.04
CA ASP A 57 -5.38 -18.77 20.36
C ASP A 57 -4.45 -17.72 21.02
N GLY A 58 -3.44 -17.23 20.28
CA GLY A 58 -2.50 -16.21 20.74
C GLY A 58 -3.07 -14.79 20.67
N THR A 59 -2.17 -13.80 20.64
CA THR A 59 -2.54 -12.39 20.49
C THR A 59 -3.45 -12.19 19.28
N GLN A 60 -4.63 -11.63 19.53
CA GLN A 60 -5.58 -11.27 18.48
C GLN A 60 -5.42 -9.81 18.08
N ILE A 61 -5.50 -9.54 16.78
CA ILE A 61 -5.57 -8.21 16.19
C ILE A 61 -6.94 -7.98 15.57
N ASP A 62 -7.36 -6.72 15.59
CA ASP A 62 -8.53 -6.24 14.87
C ASP A 62 -8.16 -5.88 13.45
N LEU A 63 -8.92 -6.39 12.49
CA LEU A 63 -8.90 -5.94 11.11
C LEU A 63 -10.18 -5.17 10.81
N HIS A 64 -10.02 -3.88 10.54
CA HIS A 64 -11.09 -3.01 10.14
C HIS A 64 -11.39 -3.17 8.66
N VAL A 65 -12.66 -3.39 8.36
CA VAL A 65 -13.20 -3.61 7.01
C VAL A 65 -14.32 -2.61 6.77
N VAL A 66 -14.33 -2.04 5.58
CA VAL A 66 -15.42 -1.21 5.07
C VAL A 66 -15.91 -1.82 3.78
N VAL A 67 -17.22 -1.98 3.67
CA VAL A 67 -17.92 -2.33 2.43
C VAL A 67 -18.72 -1.11 2.02
N ILE A 68 -18.37 -0.52 0.88
CA ILE A 68 -19.16 0.53 0.22
C ILE A 68 -20.15 -0.20 -0.70
N PRO A 69 -21.46 -0.21 -0.38
CA PRO A 69 -22.42 -1.00 -1.12
C PRO A 69 -22.55 -0.53 -2.57
N ALA A 70 -22.81 -1.46 -3.48
CA ALA A 70 -23.16 -1.11 -4.85
C ALA A 70 -24.45 -0.28 -4.90
N LEU A 71 -24.52 0.68 -5.83
CA LEU A 71 -25.72 1.51 -6.02
C LEU A 71 -26.91 0.69 -6.56
N ALA A 72 -26.65 -0.34 -7.35
CA ALA A 72 -27.70 -1.17 -7.93
C ALA A 72 -28.34 -2.10 -6.89
N ARG A 73 -29.68 -2.15 -6.88
CA ARG A 73 -30.45 -3.09 -6.05
C ARG A 73 -30.09 -4.55 -6.30
N GLN A 74 -29.79 -4.90 -7.56
CA GLN A 74 -29.24 -6.20 -7.96
C GLN A 74 -27.76 -6.04 -8.31
N LYS A 75 -26.92 -6.08 -7.27
CA LYS A 75 -25.47 -6.10 -7.40
C LYS A 75 -24.97 -7.45 -7.90
N LEU A 76 -23.75 -7.43 -8.43
CA LEU A 76 -23.04 -8.64 -8.84
C LEU A 76 -22.35 -9.25 -7.61
N PRO A 77 -22.19 -10.59 -7.57
CA PRO A 77 -21.78 -11.29 -6.35
C PRO A 77 -20.28 -11.15 -6.03
N ASP A 78 -19.45 -10.75 -7.00
CA ASP A 78 -18.01 -10.59 -6.83
C ASP A 78 -17.69 -9.14 -6.42
N PRO A 79 -17.37 -8.85 -5.15
CA PRO A 79 -16.97 -7.51 -4.72
C PRO A 79 -15.57 -7.15 -5.26
N ILE A 80 -15.26 -5.86 -5.23
CA ILE A 80 -13.95 -5.31 -5.58
C ILE A 80 -13.15 -5.09 -4.31
N PHE A 81 -12.04 -5.79 -4.15
CA PHE A 81 -11.09 -5.56 -3.07
C PHE A 81 -10.04 -4.58 -3.58
N PHE A 82 -10.00 -3.39 -2.98
CA PHE A 82 -9.00 -2.39 -3.32
C PHE A 82 -7.82 -2.47 -2.35
N LEU A 83 -6.64 -2.74 -2.89
CA LEU A 83 -5.39 -2.86 -2.15
C LEU A 83 -4.60 -1.56 -2.35
N ALA A 84 -4.60 -0.71 -1.32
CA ALA A 84 -3.84 0.53 -1.30
C ALA A 84 -2.32 0.28 -1.27
N GLY A 85 -1.57 1.31 -1.66
CA GLY A 85 -0.11 1.30 -1.77
C GLY A 85 0.61 1.76 -0.50
N GLY A 86 1.77 2.39 -0.71
CA GLY A 86 2.70 2.77 0.35
C GLY A 86 3.95 1.88 0.33
N PRO A 87 4.06 0.79 1.12
CA PRO A 87 3.10 0.25 2.09
C PRO A 87 2.74 1.20 3.23
N GLY A 88 1.69 0.89 3.99
CA GLY A 88 1.30 1.64 5.20
C GLY A 88 0.09 2.56 5.03
N GLN A 89 -0.40 2.76 3.80
CA GLN A 89 -1.61 3.55 3.57
C GLN A 89 -2.85 2.83 4.10
N SER A 90 -3.73 3.57 4.76
CA SER A 90 -5.05 3.10 5.13
C SER A 90 -5.97 3.13 3.90
N ALA A 91 -6.45 1.97 3.47
CA ALA A 91 -7.43 1.91 2.39
C ALA A 91 -8.75 2.58 2.81
N ILE A 92 -9.14 2.43 4.09
CA ILE A 92 -10.34 3.08 4.64
C ILE A 92 -10.17 4.60 4.70
N GLY A 93 -8.99 5.09 5.08
CA GLY A 93 -8.67 6.52 5.07
C GLY A 93 -8.72 7.15 3.67
N LEU A 94 -8.58 6.34 2.62
CA LEU A 94 -8.69 6.75 1.22
C LEU A 94 -10.08 6.47 0.59
N ALA A 95 -11.08 6.09 1.39
CA ALA A 95 -12.38 5.62 0.90
C ALA A 95 -13.04 6.58 -0.10
N GLY A 96 -13.07 7.89 0.21
CA GLY A 96 -13.66 8.90 -0.69
C GLY A 96 -12.97 8.96 -2.06
N THR A 97 -11.64 9.03 -2.06
CA THR A 97 -10.83 9.04 -3.30
C THR A 97 -11.03 7.75 -4.09
N ILE A 98 -11.00 6.60 -3.43
CA ILE A 98 -11.16 5.29 -4.09
C ILE A 98 -12.58 5.15 -4.66
N ALA A 99 -13.61 5.54 -3.91
CA ALA A 99 -15.00 5.51 -4.38
C ALA A 99 -15.19 6.41 -5.62
N HIS A 100 -14.56 7.58 -5.64
CA HIS A 100 -14.57 8.46 -6.81
C HIS A 100 -13.90 7.82 -8.03
N LEU A 101 -12.66 7.31 -7.87
CA LEU A 101 -11.91 6.67 -8.95
C LEU A 101 -12.60 5.40 -9.50
N THR A 102 -13.36 4.70 -8.65
CA THR A 102 -14.03 3.45 -9.00
C THR A 102 -15.54 3.60 -9.20
N ALA A 103 -16.08 4.82 -9.30
CA ALA A 103 -17.52 5.09 -9.30
C ALA A 103 -18.31 4.26 -10.33
N ARG A 104 -17.76 4.08 -11.55
CA ARG A 104 -18.38 3.24 -12.59
C ARG A 104 -18.44 1.76 -12.22
N LEU A 105 -17.44 1.26 -11.49
CA LEU A 105 -17.39 -0.12 -11.01
C LEU A 105 -18.32 -0.31 -9.80
N GLY A 106 -18.30 0.66 -8.87
CA GLY A 106 -19.17 0.73 -7.69
C GLY A 106 -20.66 0.81 -8.01
N ALA A 107 -21.04 1.09 -9.26
CA ALA A 107 -22.44 1.04 -9.69
C ALA A 107 -23.07 -0.37 -9.55
N ARG A 108 -22.27 -1.44 -9.71
CA ARG A 108 -22.78 -2.83 -9.75
C ARG A 108 -22.05 -3.79 -8.81
N ARG A 109 -20.97 -3.38 -8.15
CA ARG A 109 -20.21 -4.21 -7.20
C ARG A 109 -19.97 -3.43 -5.92
N ASP A 110 -20.00 -4.15 -4.81
CA ASP A 110 -19.52 -3.57 -3.57
C ASP A 110 -18.02 -3.33 -3.70
N LEU A 111 -17.55 -2.24 -3.10
CA LEU A 111 -16.14 -1.95 -2.93
C LEU A 111 -15.75 -2.27 -1.49
N VAL A 112 -14.78 -3.14 -1.31
CA VAL A 112 -14.28 -3.61 -0.02
C VAL A 112 -12.90 -3.00 0.22
N LEU A 113 -12.79 -2.27 1.31
CA LEU A 113 -11.57 -1.62 1.78
C LEU A 113 -11.17 -2.28 3.09
N ILE A 114 -9.91 -2.68 3.16
CA ILE A 114 -9.34 -3.31 4.35
C ILE A 114 -8.13 -2.49 4.75
N ASP A 115 -8.14 -1.99 5.98
CA ASP A 115 -6.90 -1.56 6.59
C ASP A 115 -6.10 -2.83 6.88
N GLN A 116 -4.99 -3.02 6.16
CA GLN A 116 -4.10 -4.17 6.40
C GLN A 116 -3.56 -4.11 7.83
N ARG A 117 -3.20 -5.27 8.40
CA ARG A 117 -2.50 -5.35 9.69
C ARG A 117 -1.35 -4.33 9.74
N GLY A 118 -1.30 -3.52 10.78
CA GLY A 118 -0.30 -2.46 10.95
C GLY A 118 -0.66 -1.11 10.34
N THR A 119 -1.78 -1.00 9.62
CA THR A 119 -2.19 0.22 8.90
C THR A 119 -3.56 0.72 9.36
N GLY A 120 -3.82 2.01 9.18
CA GLY A 120 -5.10 2.64 9.52
C GLY A 120 -5.55 2.28 10.94
N HIS A 121 -6.71 1.63 11.08
CA HIS A 121 -7.25 1.21 12.37
C HIS A 121 -6.90 -0.22 12.77
N SER A 122 -6.24 -0.99 11.89
CA SER A 122 -6.02 -2.43 12.06
C SER A 122 -4.70 -2.74 12.76
N ALA A 123 -4.72 -2.87 14.09
CA ALA A 123 -3.51 -3.05 14.91
C ALA A 123 -2.37 -2.10 14.50
N PRO A 124 -2.60 -0.78 14.56
CA PRO A 124 -1.76 0.20 13.89
C PRO A 124 -0.33 0.20 14.42
N LEU A 125 0.62 0.40 13.51
CA LEU A 125 2.03 0.65 13.81
C LEU A 125 2.33 2.13 13.57
N HIS A 126 2.14 2.95 14.60
CA HIS A 126 2.42 4.38 14.55
C HIS A 126 3.74 4.73 15.21
N CYS A 127 4.64 5.36 14.44
CA CYS A 127 5.75 6.11 14.99
C CYS A 127 5.29 7.53 15.34
N ASP A 128 5.96 8.17 16.30
CA ASP A 128 5.72 9.58 16.60
C ASP A 128 5.93 10.44 15.35
N VAL A 129 4.96 11.32 15.08
CA VAL A 129 5.05 12.29 13.99
C VAL A 129 6.11 13.32 14.37
N PRO A 130 7.20 13.46 13.58
CA PRO A 130 8.23 14.44 13.90
C PRO A 130 7.69 15.86 13.78
N THR A 131 8.27 16.78 14.54
CA THR A 131 8.16 18.21 14.24
C THR A 131 8.79 18.51 12.88
N ALA A 132 8.44 19.64 12.25
CA ALA A 132 9.04 20.04 10.97
C ALA A 132 10.58 20.09 11.04
N ASP A 133 11.12 20.61 12.16
CA ASP A 133 12.56 20.65 12.40
C ASP A 133 13.20 19.27 12.48
N GLU A 134 12.54 18.35 13.17
CA GLU A 134 13.03 16.99 13.30
C GLU A 134 12.94 16.24 11.97
N ALA A 135 11.89 16.46 11.17
CA ALA A 135 11.75 15.91 9.83
C ALA A 135 12.86 16.41 8.89
N LEU A 136 13.15 17.72 8.93
CA LEU A 136 14.25 18.30 8.17
C LEU A 136 15.61 17.73 8.63
N ALA A 137 15.84 17.64 9.93
CA ALA A 137 17.07 17.09 10.48
C ALA A 137 17.29 15.63 10.06
N ARG A 138 16.25 14.79 10.08
CA ARG A 138 16.31 13.40 9.59
C ARG A 138 16.55 13.30 8.08
N THR A 139 16.04 14.26 7.30
CA THR A 139 16.26 14.31 5.85
C THR A 139 17.73 14.62 5.52
N LEU A 140 18.37 15.46 6.34
CA LEU A 140 19.75 15.92 6.12
C LEU A 140 20.81 15.01 6.77
N ASP A 141 20.44 14.30 7.84
CA ASP A 141 21.33 13.44 8.62
C ASP A 141 20.80 12.00 8.70
N ARG A 142 21.48 11.11 7.97
CA ARG A 142 21.18 9.68 7.92
C ARG A 142 21.29 8.99 9.27
N ALA A 143 22.26 9.36 10.11
CA ALA A 143 22.44 8.74 11.43
C ALA A 143 21.25 9.08 12.33
N ARG A 144 20.76 10.32 12.28
CA ARG A 144 19.55 10.74 12.99
C ARG A 144 18.30 10.03 12.48
N ALA A 145 18.17 9.84 11.16
CA ALA A 145 17.08 9.05 10.58
C ALA A 145 17.08 7.61 11.10
N ILE A 146 18.24 6.94 11.11
CA ILE A 146 18.38 5.56 11.62
C ILE A 146 18.05 5.49 13.12
N ALA A 147 18.56 6.42 13.92
CA ALA A 147 18.26 6.46 15.35
C ALA A 147 16.76 6.65 15.63
N ALA A 148 16.07 7.48 14.83
CA ALA A 148 14.63 7.66 14.93
C ALA A 148 13.84 6.38 14.55
N LEU A 149 14.31 5.64 13.54
CA LEU A 149 13.73 4.35 13.15
C LEU A 149 13.92 3.29 14.25
N ASP A 150 15.11 3.21 14.86
CA ASP A 150 15.38 2.28 15.96
C ASP A 150 14.55 2.61 17.21
N ALA A 151 14.39 3.91 17.51
CA ALA A 151 13.50 4.37 18.58
C ALA A 151 12.05 3.98 18.31
N CYS A 152 11.57 4.22 17.08
CA CYS A 152 10.22 3.79 16.69
C CYS A 152 10.06 2.27 16.80
N ARG A 153 10.98 1.47 16.24
CA ARG A 153 10.95 0.01 16.34
C ARG A 153 10.82 -0.45 17.80
N THR A 154 11.63 0.12 18.68
CA THR A 154 11.62 -0.21 20.12
C THR A 154 10.30 0.15 20.78
N SER A 155 9.70 1.28 20.42
CA SER A 155 8.38 1.69 20.92
C SER A 155 7.27 0.77 20.41
N LEU A 156 7.27 0.43 19.12
CA LEU A 156 6.29 -0.47 18.52
C LEU A 156 6.34 -1.87 19.14
N GLN A 157 7.52 -2.37 19.47
CA GLN A 157 7.70 -3.68 20.14
C GLN A 157 7.10 -3.76 21.54
N LYS A 158 6.75 -2.62 22.16
CA LYS A 158 6.06 -2.58 23.46
C LYS A 158 4.55 -2.70 23.35
N LEU A 159 3.98 -2.57 22.14
CA LEU A 159 2.55 -2.73 21.90
C LEU A 159 2.11 -4.17 22.17
N PRO A 160 0.85 -4.43 22.58
CA PRO A 160 0.34 -5.79 22.71
C PRO A 160 0.41 -6.61 21.40
N TRP A 161 0.37 -5.93 20.26
CA TRP A 161 0.55 -6.48 18.91
C TRP A 161 1.95 -6.20 18.32
N GLY A 162 2.93 -5.85 19.15
CA GLY A 162 4.24 -5.31 18.74
C GLY A 162 5.24 -6.30 18.15
N ASP A 163 4.87 -7.58 17.93
CA ASP A 163 5.77 -8.53 17.27
C ASP A 163 5.81 -8.26 15.76
N LEU A 164 6.77 -7.41 15.36
CA LEU A 164 6.89 -6.85 14.02
C LEU A 164 7.13 -7.90 12.92
N ARG A 165 7.48 -9.14 13.27
CA ARG A 165 7.73 -10.22 12.31
C ARG A 165 6.48 -10.66 11.56
N PHE A 166 5.28 -10.33 12.07
CA PHE A 166 4.01 -10.77 11.51
C PHE A 166 3.30 -9.74 10.62
N TYR A 167 3.98 -8.65 10.26
CA TYR A 167 3.46 -7.61 9.37
C TYR A 167 4.01 -7.79 7.95
N THR A 168 3.79 -8.97 7.38
CA THR A 168 4.27 -9.35 6.05
C THR A 168 3.13 -9.43 5.04
N THR A 169 3.44 -9.20 3.76
CA THR A 169 2.46 -9.26 2.67
C THR A 169 1.70 -10.59 2.61
N PRO A 170 2.35 -11.77 2.73
CA PRO A 170 1.63 -13.05 2.70
C PRO A 170 0.57 -13.17 3.79
N ILE A 171 0.88 -12.72 5.02
CA ILE A 171 -0.08 -12.81 6.12
C ILE A 171 -1.21 -11.79 5.92
N ALA A 172 -0.90 -10.57 5.48
CA ALA A 172 -1.92 -9.58 5.13
C ALA A 172 -2.88 -10.08 4.03
N MET A 173 -2.40 -10.87 3.07
CA MET A 173 -3.27 -11.45 2.04
C MET A 173 -4.09 -12.65 2.54
N ALA A 174 -3.57 -13.43 3.49
CA ALA A 174 -4.37 -14.43 4.19
C ALA A 174 -5.51 -13.79 5.01
N ASP A 175 -5.25 -12.62 5.59
CA ASP A 175 -6.27 -11.82 6.25
C ASP A 175 -7.33 -11.29 5.28
N ALA A 176 -6.92 -10.79 4.11
CA ALA A 176 -7.86 -10.38 3.06
C ALA A 176 -8.73 -11.55 2.58
N ASP A 177 -8.18 -12.76 2.46
CA ASP A 177 -8.98 -13.94 2.09
C ASP A 177 -9.97 -14.34 3.19
N ALA A 178 -9.59 -14.20 4.46
CA ALA A 178 -10.50 -14.39 5.57
C ALA A 178 -11.67 -13.39 5.54
N VAL A 179 -11.41 -12.13 5.18
CA VAL A 179 -12.46 -11.12 4.95
C VAL A 179 -13.38 -11.53 3.79
N ARG A 180 -12.83 -11.97 2.65
CA ARG A 180 -13.63 -12.52 1.53
C ARG A 180 -14.55 -13.63 2.01
N ALA A 181 -14.02 -14.62 2.71
CA ALA A 181 -14.78 -15.76 3.20
C ALA A 181 -15.88 -15.33 4.19
N ALA A 182 -15.59 -14.40 5.11
CA ALA A 182 -16.54 -13.90 6.09
C ALA A 182 -17.65 -13.01 5.48
N LEU A 183 -17.39 -12.38 4.32
CA LEU A 183 -18.39 -11.69 3.51
C LEU A 183 -19.20 -12.64 2.62
N GLY A 184 -18.83 -13.92 2.55
CA GLY A 184 -19.51 -14.93 1.73
C GLY A 184 -19.26 -14.82 0.22
N ALA A 185 -18.21 -14.09 -0.19
CA ALA A 185 -17.86 -13.94 -1.60
C ALA A 185 -17.09 -15.18 -2.11
N GLU A 186 -17.60 -15.86 -3.13
CA GLU A 186 -16.90 -17.01 -3.75
C GLU A 186 -15.61 -16.56 -4.45
N ARG A 187 -15.70 -15.48 -5.22
CA ARG A 187 -14.58 -14.83 -5.91
C ARG A 187 -14.64 -13.32 -5.76
N ILE A 188 -13.50 -12.66 -5.97
CA ILE A 188 -13.34 -11.22 -5.89
C ILE A 188 -12.66 -10.66 -7.13
N ASP A 189 -12.90 -9.38 -7.40
CA ASP A 189 -12.06 -8.58 -8.27
C ASP A 189 -11.00 -7.85 -7.44
N LEU A 190 -9.75 -7.83 -7.90
CA LEU A 190 -8.66 -7.13 -7.23
C LEU A 190 -8.31 -5.86 -8.00
N ILE A 191 -8.14 -4.75 -7.27
CA ILE A 191 -7.47 -3.55 -7.77
C ILE A 191 -6.31 -3.25 -6.83
N GLY A 192 -5.08 -3.36 -7.31
CA GLY A 192 -3.87 -3.02 -6.56
C GLY A 192 -3.20 -1.79 -7.16
N ILE A 193 -2.82 -0.83 -6.31
CA ILE A 193 -2.07 0.37 -6.73
C ILE A 193 -0.74 0.45 -5.98
N SER A 194 0.36 0.77 -6.69
CA SER A 194 1.70 0.91 -6.07
C SER A 194 2.08 -0.38 -5.31
N TYR A 195 2.47 -0.32 -4.03
CA TYR A 195 2.70 -1.54 -3.21
C TYR A 195 1.49 -2.50 -3.19
N GLY A 196 0.27 -1.99 -3.36
CA GLY A 196 -0.93 -2.80 -3.49
C GLY A 196 -0.90 -3.77 -4.67
N THR A 197 -0.08 -3.51 -5.70
CA THR A 197 0.17 -4.46 -6.79
C THR A 197 0.95 -5.69 -6.32
N ARG A 198 1.96 -5.51 -5.45
CA ARG A 198 2.67 -6.63 -4.80
C ARG A 198 1.72 -7.46 -3.95
N ALA A 199 0.84 -6.80 -3.20
CA ALA A 199 -0.20 -7.45 -2.42
C ALA A 199 -1.17 -8.23 -3.33
N ALA A 200 -1.63 -7.64 -4.43
CA ALA A 200 -2.53 -8.29 -5.38
C ALA A 200 -1.89 -9.53 -6.05
N LEU A 201 -0.60 -9.44 -6.41
CA LEU A 201 0.16 -10.57 -6.96
C LEU A 201 0.33 -11.69 -5.92
N GLU A 202 0.61 -11.35 -4.66
CA GLU A 202 0.69 -12.33 -3.58
C GLU A 202 -0.67 -13.01 -3.31
N TYR A 203 -1.77 -12.25 -3.32
CA TYR A 203 -3.11 -12.82 -3.20
C TYR A 203 -3.42 -13.78 -4.35
N LEU A 204 -3.14 -13.37 -5.59
CA LEU A 204 -3.35 -14.22 -6.77
C LEU A 204 -2.51 -15.51 -6.71
N ARG A 205 -1.27 -15.43 -6.24
CA ARG A 205 -0.38 -16.59 -6.06
C ARG A 205 -0.92 -17.57 -5.01
N ALA A 206 -1.42 -17.07 -3.88
CA ALA A 206 -1.89 -17.89 -2.77
C ALA A 206 -3.32 -18.43 -2.96
N TYR A 207 -4.20 -17.65 -3.60
CA TYR A 207 -5.63 -17.93 -3.72
C TYR A 207 -6.14 -17.79 -5.17
N PRO A 208 -5.54 -18.46 -6.17
CA PRO A 208 -5.85 -18.23 -7.58
C PRO A 208 -7.32 -18.53 -7.93
N SER A 209 -7.95 -19.51 -7.26
CA SER A 209 -9.37 -19.85 -7.46
C SER A 209 -10.33 -18.80 -6.92
N HIS A 210 -9.89 -17.90 -6.05
CA HIS A 210 -10.71 -16.84 -5.46
C HIS A 210 -10.63 -15.53 -6.25
N VAL A 211 -9.76 -15.42 -7.26
CA VAL A 211 -9.62 -14.22 -8.10
C VAL A 211 -10.41 -14.39 -9.40
N ARG A 212 -11.32 -13.45 -9.68
CA ARG A 212 -12.08 -13.41 -10.94
C ARG A 212 -11.41 -12.50 -11.97
N ARG A 213 -11.02 -11.29 -11.55
CA ARG A 213 -10.29 -10.32 -12.37
C ARG A 213 -9.31 -9.56 -11.49
N ILE A 214 -8.27 -9.02 -12.12
CA ILE A 214 -7.24 -8.24 -11.45
C ILE A 214 -6.85 -7.04 -12.32
N VAL A 215 -6.68 -5.89 -11.68
CA VAL A 215 -6.02 -4.71 -12.23
C VAL A 215 -4.89 -4.34 -11.28
N ILE A 216 -3.68 -4.16 -11.82
CA ILE A 216 -2.51 -3.70 -11.08
C ILE A 216 -1.92 -2.51 -11.82
N ASP A 217 -1.75 -1.39 -11.12
CA ASP A 217 -1.27 -0.12 -11.69
C ASP A 217 -0.16 0.48 -10.80
N GLY A 218 0.93 0.93 -11.43
CA GLY A 218 2.20 1.22 -10.75
C GLY A 218 2.82 -0.04 -10.13
N VAL A 219 3.23 -0.99 -10.99
CA VAL A 219 3.59 -2.36 -10.59
C VAL A 219 4.89 -2.40 -9.77
N ALA A 220 4.80 -2.96 -8.56
CA ALA A 220 5.92 -3.33 -7.69
C ALA A 220 6.09 -4.86 -7.71
N PRO A 221 6.82 -5.42 -8.70
CA PRO A 221 6.90 -6.87 -8.91
C PRO A 221 7.65 -7.58 -7.77
N PRO A 222 7.48 -8.89 -7.53
CA PRO A 222 8.03 -9.56 -6.35
C PRO A 222 9.56 -9.51 -6.21
N ASP A 223 10.28 -9.33 -7.31
CA ASP A 223 11.74 -9.22 -7.41
C ASP A 223 12.28 -7.81 -7.14
N MET A 224 11.41 -6.79 -7.08
CA MET A 224 11.80 -5.42 -6.73
C MET A 224 12.07 -5.29 -5.22
N VAL A 225 13.26 -4.83 -4.85
CA VAL A 225 13.66 -4.62 -3.46
C VAL A 225 13.15 -3.25 -2.99
N LEU A 226 12.08 -3.25 -2.19
CA LEU A 226 11.54 -2.01 -1.63
C LEU A 226 12.19 -1.70 -0.27
N PRO A 227 12.60 -0.44 0.01
CA PRO A 227 12.52 0.75 -0.86
C PRO A 227 13.80 1.01 -1.69
N GLU A 228 14.76 0.07 -1.77
CA GLU A 228 16.03 0.27 -2.49
C GLU A 228 15.84 0.64 -3.97
N SER A 229 14.82 0.09 -4.62
CA SER A 229 14.50 0.40 -6.02
C SER A 229 14.03 1.84 -6.26
N ASP A 230 13.53 2.54 -5.24
CA ASP A 230 13.01 3.91 -5.38
C ASP A 230 14.04 4.87 -5.96
N ASP A 231 15.30 4.75 -5.54
CA ASP A 231 16.39 5.64 -5.96
C ASP A 231 16.81 5.39 -7.41
N ILE A 232 16.77 4.13 -7.85
CA ILE A 232 17.10 3.73 -9.23
C ILE A 232 16.02 4.25 -10.17
N ASP A 233 14.76 4.05 -9.80
CA ASP A 233 13.60 4.49 -10.59
C ASP A 233 13.51 6.03 -10.65
N ALA A 234 13.84 6.71 -9.55
CA ALA A 234 13.90 8.18 -9.51
C ALA A 234 15.00 8.75 -10.44
N ASP A 235 16.20 8.15 -10.44
CA ASP A 235 17.27 8.57 -11.35
C ASP A 235 16.88 8.33 -12.82
N ALA A 236 16.23 7.20 -13.12
CA ALA A 236 15.75 6.90 -14.47
C ALA A 236 14.66 7.88 -14.93
N ALA A 237 13.71 8.22 -14.05
CA ALA A 237 12.65 9.19 -14.32
C ALA A 237 13.20 10.60 -14.52
N LEU A 238 14.16 11.04 -13.69
CA LEU A 238 14.81 12.34 -13.85
C LEU A 238 15.59 12.40 -15.16
N ALA A 239 16.31 11.33 -15.51
CA ALA A 239 17.02 11.26 -16.79
C ALA A 239 16.06 11.30 -17.99
N ALA A 240 14.88 10.69 -17.90
CA ALA A 240 13.84 10.78 -18.93
C ALA A 240 13.34 12.21 -19.09
N LEU A 241 12.99 12.86 -17.99
CA LEU A 241 12.57 14.25 -17.96
C LEU A 241 13.62 15.19 -18.58
N MET A 242 14.90 14.98 -18.28
CA MET A 242 15.98 15.78 -18.89
C MET A 242 16.09 15.58 -20.40
N ARG A 243 15.86 14.35 -20.90
CA ARG A 243 15.81 14.07 -22.35
C ARG A 243 14.61 14.76 -23.00
N ASP A 244 13.44 14.71 -22.36
CA ASP A 244 12.23 15.35 -22.87
C ASP A 244 12.41 16.88 -22.93
N CYS A 245 13.00 17.48 -21.89
CA CYS A 245 13.35 18.90 -21.89
C CYS A 245 14.32 19.27 -23.02
N ALA A 246 15.35 18.46 -23.28
CA ALA A 246 16.28 18.70 -24.38
C ALA A 246 15.64 18.58 -25.76
N ALA A 247 14.57 17.78 -25.90
CA ALA A 247 13.82 17.63 -27.15
C ALA A 247 12.78 18.74 -27.37
N GLU A 248 12.37 19.45 -26.31
CA GLU A 248 11.41 20.54 -26.38
C GLU A 248 12.12 21.89 -26.53
N GLY A 249 11.90 22.59 -27.65
CA GLY A 249 12.67 23.80 -28.01
C GLY A 249 12.68 24.89 -26.93
N ALA A 250 11.55 25.16 -26.27
CA ALA A 250 11.48 26.16 -25.20
C ALA A 250 12.25 25.71 -23.94
N CYS A 251 12.12 24.44 -23.55
CA CYS A 251 12.82 23.89 -22.39
C CYS A 251 14.33 23.81 -22.65
N ALA A 252 14.75 23.31 -23.82
CA ALA A 252 16.15 23.25 -24.22
C ALA A 252 16.81 24.64 -24.29
N GLN A 253 16.08 25.66 -24.75
CA GLN A 253 16.58 27.03 -24.77
C GLN A 253 16.73 27.61 -23.35
N ALA A 254 15.80 27.29 -22.44
CA ALA A 254 15.85 27.75 -21.06
C ALA A 254 16.89 26.98 -20.20
N HIS A 255 17.12 25.70 -20.50
CA HIS A 255 17.91 24.76 -19.69
C HIS A 255 18.92 23.95 -20.54
N PRO A 256 19.84 24.60 -21.29
CA PRO A 256 20.63 23.97 -22.36
C PRO A 256 21.63 22.88 -21.92
N SER A 257 21.97 22.84 -20.64
CA SER A 257 22.98 21.92 -20.07
C SER A 257 22.45 21.19 -18.83
N LEU A 258 21.13 20.96 -18.75
CA LEU A 258 20.48 20.45 -17.54
C LEU A 258 21.13 19.17 -16.96
N PRO A 259 21.53 18.15 -17.74
CA PRO A 259 22.23 16.99 -17.19
C PRO A 259 23.57 17.35 -16.54
N GLN A 260 24.35 18.26 -17.15
CA GLN A 260 25.62 18.71 -16.60
C GLN A 260 25.41 19.59 -15.36
N THR A 261 24.38 20.45 -15.37
CA THR A 261 23.98 21.24 -14.20
C THR A 261 23.66 20.34 -13.03
N TRP A 262 22.86 19.28 -13.24
CA TRP A 262 22.52 18.33 -12.19
C TRP A 262 23.74 17.59 -11.62
N GLN A 263 24.63 17.08 -12.48
CA GLN A 263 25.85 16.40 -12.02
C GLN A 263 26.80 17.35 -11.29
N GLY A 264 26.98 18.57 -11.81
CA GLY A 264 27.79 19.60 -11.14
C GLY A 264 27.22 20.00 -9.79
N LEU A 265 25.90 20.12 -9.69
CA LEU A 265 25.21 20.39 -8.43
C LEU A 265 25.46 19.28 -7.42
N LEU A 266 25.27 18.00 -7.79
CA LEU A 266 25.53 16.87 -6.91
C LEU A 266 27.01 16.78 -6.49
N ALA A 267 27.95 17.06 -7.40
CA ALA A 267 29.38 17.06 -7.12
C ALA A 267 29.81 18.21 -6.19
N SER A 268 29.03 19.29 -6.12
CA SER A 268 29.28 20.42 -5.22
C SER A 268 28.86 20.16 -3.76
N LEU A 269 28.18 19.05 -3.49
CA LEU A 269 27.67 18.68 -2.17
C LEU A 269 28.63 17.71 -1.47
N PRO A 270 28.75 17.76 -0.12
CA PRO A 270 27.95 18.57 0.80
C PRO A 270 28.42 20.02 0.92
N LYS A 271 27.49 20.96 1.11
CA LYS A 271 27.82 22.37 1.38
C LYS A 271 26.76 23.06 2.25
N PRO A 272 27.12 24.11 3.02
CA PRO A 272 26.15 24.90 3.75
C PRO A 272 25.25 25.68 2.76
N ILE A 273 23.96 25.71 3.04
CA ILE A 273 22.97 26.50 2.32
C ILE A 273 22.10 27.29 3.31
N THR A 274 21.53 28.38 2.82
CA THR A 274 20.50 29.14 3.52
C THR A 274 19.26 29.19 2.64
N PHE A 275 18.08 28.96 3.21
CA PHE A 275 16.81 29.12 2.50
C PHE A 275 15.73 29.60 3.48
N ALA A 276 14.69 30.25 2.98
CA ALA A 276 13.53 30.60 3.79
C ALA A 276 12.59 29.38 3.91
N GLU A 277 12.21 29.01 5.14
CA GLU A 277 11.23 27.95 5.34
C GLU A 277 9.87 28.35 4.74
N PRO A 278 9.22 27.51 3.90
CA PRO A 278 8.02 27.91 3.16
C PRO A 278 6.83 28.30 4.05
N VAL A 279 6.76 27.76 5.27
CA VAL A 279 5.64 27.98 6.20
C VAL A 279 5.89 29.20 7.09
N SER A 280 7.06 29.29 7.73
CA SER A 280 7.35 30.36 8.69
C SER A 280 8.07 31.57 8.09
N GLY A 281 8.66 31.43 6.91
CA GLY A 281 9.55 32.44 6.30
C GLY A 281 10.90 32.60 7.01
N GLN A 282 11.17 31.82 8.08
CA GLN A 282 12.43 31.93 8.82
C GLN A 282 13.60 31.39 7.99
N ALA A 283 14.74 32.07 8.05
CA ALA A 283 15.96 31.60 7.43
C ALA A 283 16.46 30.32 8.13
N ARG A 284 16.67 29.28 7.34
CA ARG A 284 17.20 27.98 7.75
C ARG A 284 18.62 27.84 7.25
N HIS A 285 19.55 27.51 8.14
CA HIS A 285 20.93 27.21 7.80
C HIS A 285 21.17 25.71 7.96
N VAL A 286 21.49 25.03 6.86
CA VAL A 286 21.68 23.57 6.85
C VAL A 286 22.83 23.15 5.96
N THR A 287 23.40 21.97 6.19
CA THR A 287 24.32 21.35 5.23
C THR A 287 23.52 20.50 4.27
N MET A 288 23.39 20.95 3.02
CA MET A 288 22.76 20.15 1.97
C MET A 288 23.69 19.01 1.58
N THR A 289 23.19 17.77 1.57
CA THR A 289 23.92 16.57 1.16
C THR A 289 23.39 16.06 -0.17
N ARG A 290 24.17 15.22 -0.86
CA ARG A 290 23.75 14.57 -2.12
C ARG A 290 22.45 13.78 -1.93
N ASP A 291 22.36 13.01 -0.86
CA ASP A 291 21.20 12.16 -0.56
C ASP A 291 19.96 12.99 -0.23
N ALA A 292 20.12 14.07 0.56
CA ALA A 292 19.02 14.97 0.87
C ALA A 292 18.47 15.63 -0.41
N LEU A 293 19.34 16.12 -1.30
CA LEU A 293 18.91 16.73 -2.56
C LEU A 293 18.17 15.72 -3.45
N ARG A 294 18.68 14.49 -3.60
CA ARG A 294 17.98 13.43 -4.35
C ARG A 294 16.63 13.09 -3.74
N GLY A 295 16.56 13.02 -2.41
CA GLY A 295 15.33 12.80 -1.66
C GLY A 295 14.27 13.89 -1.89
N LEU A 296 14.69 15.15 -2.08
CA LEU A 296 13.81 16.28 -2.37
C LEU A 296 13.28 16.30 -3.82
N VAL A 297 14.04 15.76 -4.78
CA VAL A 297 13.62 15.70 -6.20
C VAL A 297 12.56 14.62 -6.41
N ARG A 298 12.68 13.48 -5.72
CA ARG A 298 11.82 12.30 -5.94
C ARG A 298 10.31 12.60 -5.88
N PRO A 299 9.77 13.32 -4.88
CA PRO A 299 8.33 13.66 -4.86
C PRO A 299 7.86 14.44 -6.09
N GLY A 300 8.71 15.30 -6.66
CA GLY A 300 8.39 16.04 -7.89
C GLY A 300 8.18 15.13 -9.10
N LEU A 301 8.86 13.99 -9.14
CA LEU A 301 8.78 13.02 -10.24
C LEU A 301 7.49 12.16 -10.23
N TYR A 302 6.68 12.22 -9.16
CA TYR A 302 5.41 11.49 -9.08
C TYR A 302 4.29 12.14 -9.89
N SER A 303 4.41 13.42 -10.23
CA SER A 303 3.38 14.17 -10.95
C SER A 303 4.01 14.90 -12.14
N PRO A 304 3.45 14.78 -13.36
CA PRO A 304 3.92 15.55 -14.52
C PRO A 304 3.96 17.06 -14.27
N SER A 305 2.99 17.60 -13.52
CA SER A 305 2.93 19.04 -13.22
C SER A 305 4.04 19.52 -12.30
N LEU A 306 4.43 18.70 -11.32
CA LEU A 306 5.56 19.01 -10.43
C LEU A 306 6.89 18.74 -11.14
N GLY A 307 6.96 17.66 -11.93
CA GLY A 307 8.12 17.32 -12.74
C GLY A 307 8.50 18.44 -13.69
N ALA A 308 7.52 19.08 -14.34
CA ALA A 308 7.76 20.21 -15.24
C ALA A 308 8.52 21.39 -14.59
N LEU A 309 8.53 21.50 -13.26
CA LEU A 309 9.25 22.55 -12.52
C LEU A 309 10.71 22.17 -12.18
N LEU A 310 11.07 20.88 -12.30
CA LEU A 310 12.39 20.40 -11.91
C LEU A 310 13.56 20.99 -12.73
N PRO A 311 13.45 21.20 -14.06
CA PRO A 311 14.52 21.86 -14.82
C PRO A 311 14.90 23.22 -14.24
N TYR A 312 13.88 24.04 -13.96
CA TYR A 312 14.06 25.34 -13.33
C TYR A 312 14.64 25.22 -11.93
N ALA A 313 14.09 24.35 -11.08
CA ALA A 313 14.56 24.17 -9.70
C ALA A 313 16.04 23.72 -9.64
N ILE A 314 16.46 22.84 -10.56
CA ILE A 314 17.86 22.39 -10.65
C ILE A 314 18.79 23.54 -11.02
N ASP A 315 18.42 24.38 -12.01
CA ASP A 315 19.22 25.55 -12.37
C ASP A 315 19.28 26.58 -11.25
N GLN A 316 18.18 26.81 -10.52
CA GLN A 316 18.18 27.69 -9.34
C GLN A 316 19.14 27.15 -8.26
N ALA A 317 19.05 25.87 -7.94
CA ALA A 317 19.88 25.23 -6.92
C ALA A 317 21.36 25.24 -7.31
N ALA A 318 21.68 25.02 -8.58
CA ALA A 318 23.05 25.14 -9.09
C ALA A 318 23.60 26.56 -8.97
N ALA A 319 22.74 27.58 -9.10
CA ALA A 319 23.05 28.98 -8.86
C ALA A 319 23.02 29.40 -7.38
N GLY A 320 22.85 28.45 -6.46
CA GLY A 320 22.86 28.68 -5.01
C GLY A 320 21.52 29.10 -4.39
N ARG A 321 20.42 29.06 -5.15
CA ARG A 321 19.05 29.38 -4.69
C ARG A 321 18.28 28.08 -4.47
N TYR A 322 18.01 27.76 -3.21
CA TYR A 322 17.36 26.50 -2.79
C TYR A 322 15.91 26.71 -2.32
N GLU A 323 15.39 27.91 -2.47
CA GLU A 323 13.99 28.23 -2.22
C GLU A 323 13.07 27.52 -3.24
N PRO A 324 11.86 27.12 -2.82
CA PRO A 324 10.85 26.56 -3.73
C PRO A 324 10.38 27.54 -4.80
#